data_AF-A0A661TE67-F1
#
_entry.id   AF-A0A661TE67-F1
#
_cell.length_a   1.000
_cell.length_b   1.000
_cell.length_c   1.000
_cell.angle_alpha   90.00
_cell.angle_beta   90.00
_cell.angle_gamma   90.00
#
_symmetry.space_group_name_H-M   'P 1'
#
loop_
_entity.id
_entity.type
_entity.pdbx_description
1 polymer ?
#
loop_
_entity_poly.entity_id
_entity_poly.type
_entity_poly.pdbx_seq_one_letter_code
_entity_poly.pdbx_strand_id
1 'polypeptide(L)'
;MTNFFNDMETVDDDMLTNLVIDAFRRIVVHYGHWFAEVEHQIGLENAMKIENRVWDASFKNQIRRLGKTAGFEVKDGAPAVLSKLPREAKLDLLKNIGVNWLANDGIWFQAVEKEYGMTDAKRCNDTCWTRYSPFEATRIRDLLKLPATGGGIPGLKKALAFRMYAHINEQSIEDVNENCIIFRMNKCRVQTARKRRGLPDYPCKSVGNVEYPYFAGTIDHRIQTECIACPPDEHPKDWFCAWKFTLADK
;
A
#
# COMPACT_ATOMS: atom_id res chain seq x y z
N MET A 1 22.67 -10.56 -45.65
CA MET A 1 23.08 -10.82 -44.25
C MET A 1 22.52 -9.70 -43.41
N THR A 2 21.53 -9.99 -42.57
CA THR A 2 21.01 -9.00 -41.62
C THR A 2 22.02 -8.95 -40.48
N ASN A 3 22.84 -7.89 -40.43
CA ASN A 3 23.66 -7.63 -39.25
C ASN A 3 22.71 -7.30 -38.10
N PHE A 4 22.48 -8.27 -37.22
CA PHE A 4 21.84 -8.01 -35.94
C PHE A 4 22.83 -7.20 -35.11
N PHE A 5 22.55 -5.91 -34.98
CA PHE A 5 23.29 -5.03 -34.09
C PHE A 5 22.83 -5.30 -32.65
N ASN A 6 23.69 -5.90 -31.84
CA ASN A 6 23.40 -6.19 -30.44
C ASN A 6 24.52 -5.65 -29.54
N ASP A 7 24.49 -4.34 -29.26
CA ASP A 7 25.45 -3.65 -28.38
C ASP A 7 25.56 -4.29 -26.98
N MET A 8 24.58 -5.11 -26.58
CA MET A 8 24.58 -5.87 -25.33
C MET A 8 25.76 -6.84 -25.19
N GLU A 9 26.39 -7.25 -26.29
CA GLU A 9 27.59 -8.11 -26.23
C GLU A 9 28.87 -7.33 -25.88
N THR A 10 28.79 -5.99 -25.88
CA THR A 10 29.94 -5.10 -25.70
C THR A 10 29.87 -4.22 -24.45
N VAL A 11 28.74 -4.24 -23.73
CA VAL A 11 28.59 -3.52 -22.45
C VAL A 11 29.34 -4.23 -21.33
N ASP A 12 29.88 -3.46 -20.38
CA ASP A 12 30.57 -4.01 -19.22
C ASP A 12 29.61 -4.64 -18.19
N ASP A 13 30.19 -5.38 -17.23
CA ASP A 13 29.44 -6.12 -16.21
C ASP A 13 28.63 -5.21 -15.27
N ASP A 14 29.15 -4.02 -14.97
CA ASP A 14 28.45 -3.02 -14.15
C ASP A 14 27.19 -2.51 -14.86
N MET A 15 27.28 -2.25 -16.17
CA MET A 15 26.12 -1.90 -16.99
C MET A 15 25.11 -3.04 -17.05
N LEU A 16 25.54 -4.29 -17.23
CA LEU A 16 24.63 -5.45 -17.21
C LEU A 16 23.89 -5.55 -15.87
N THR A 17 24.59 -5.36 -14.76
CA THR A 17 23.98 -5.35 -13.42
C THR A 17 22.93 -4.23 -13.29
N ASN A 18 23.26 -3.02 -13.73
CA ASN A 18 22.33 -1.89 -13.72
C ASN A 18 21.09 -2.14 -14.61
N LEU A 19 21.28 -2.76 -15.77
CA LEU A 19 20.18 -3.12 -16.69
C LEU A 19 19.24 -4.16 -16.07
N VAL A 20 19.75 -5.12 -15.31
CA VAL A 20 18.91 -6.09 -14.58
C VAL A 20 18.06 -5.38 -13.53
N ILE A 21 18.64 -4.48 -12.74
CA ILE A 21 17.92 -3.71 -11.72
C ILE A 21 16.85 -2.82 -12.37
N ASP A 22 17.22 -2.10 -13.43
CA ASP A 22 16.30 -1.23 -14.15
C ASP A 22 15.16 -2.01 -14.82
N ALA A 23 15.41 -3.23 -15.31
CA ALA A 23 14.37 -4.08 -15.86
C ALA A 23 13.28 -4.40 -14.82
N PHE A 24 13.62 -4.65 -13.56
CA PHE A 24 12.62 -4.82 -12.49
C PHE A 24 11.80 -3.55 -12.28
N ARG A 25 12.42 -2.37 -12.30
CA ARG A 25 11.71 -1.08 -12.21
C ARG A 25 10.71 -0.94 -13.35
N ARG A 26 11.11 -1.24 -14.59
CA ARG A 26 10.23 -1.18 -15.77
C ARG A 26 9.04 -2.13 -15.64
N ILE A 27 9.24 -3.32 -15.07
CA ILE A 27 8.15 -4.27 -14.78
C ILE A 27 7.15 -3.67 -13.79
N VAL A 28 7.63 -3.10 -12.68
CA VAL A 28 6.75 -2.50 -11.65
C VAL A 28 5.90 -1.36 -12.25
N VAL A 29 6.54 -0.45 -13.00
CA VAL A 29 5.87 0.68 -13.65
C VAL A 29 4.86 0.18 -14.70
N HIS A 30 5.27 -0.75 -15.57
CA HIS A 30 4.40 -1.27 -16.62
C HIS A 30 3.21 -2.06 -16.05
N TYR A 31 3.41 -2.84 -14.98
CA TYR A 31 2.32 -3.53 -14.27
C TYR A 31 1.32 -2.52 -13.70
N GLY A 32 1.82 -1.46 -13.05
CA GLY A 32 0.99 -0.38 -12.53
C GLY A 32 0.19 0.33 -13.63
N HIS A 33 0.80 0.62 -14.78
CA HIS A 33 0.09 1.22 -15.92
C HIS A 33 -0.96 0.29 -16.51
N TRP A 34 -0.69 -1.01 -16.66
CA TRP A 34 -1.72 -1.97 -17.08
C TRP A 34 -2.91 -1.97 -16.14
N PHE A 35 -2.66 -2.00 -14.83
CA PHE A 35 -3.73 -1.93 -13.85
C PHE A 35 -4.53 -0.62 -13.99
N ALA A 36 -3.83 0.53 -14.07
CA ALA A 36 -4.46 1.84 -14.21
C ALA A 36 -5.29 1.96 -15.50
N GLU A 37 -4.82 1.43 -16.63
CA GLU A 37 -5.56 1.45 -17.89
C GLU A 37 -6.76 0.50 -17.85
N VAL A 38 -6.64 -0.69 -17.25
CA VAL A 38 -7.80 -1.58 -17.08
C VAL A 38 -8.87 -0.90 -16.20
N GLU A 39 -8.45 -0.24 -15.11
CA GLU A 39 -9.34 0.55 -14.27
C GLU A 39 -10.00 1.68 -15.07
N HIS A 40 -9.23 2.41 -15.89
CA HIS A 40 -9.74 3.52 -16.68
C HIS A 40 -10.74 3.06 -17.77
N GLN A 41 -10.43 1.99 -18.49
CA GLN A 41 -11.19 1.54 -19.66
C GLN A 41 -12.42 0.70 -19.27
N ILE A 42 -12.31 -0.17 -18.26
CA ILE A 42 -13.37 -1.15 -17.93
C ILE A 42 -13.79 -1.13 -16.45
N GLY A 43 -13.29 -0.17 -15.66
CA GLY A 43 -13.71 0.08 -14.29
C GLY A 43 -12.94 -0.70 -13.22
N LEU A 44 -12.82 -0.09 -12.04
CA LEU A 44 -12.06 -0.62 -10.89
C LEU A 44 -12.53 -2.02 -10.46
N GLU A 45 -13.83 -2.28 -10.41
CA GLU A 45 -14.34 -3.60 -9.99
C GLU A 45 -13.82 -4.73 -10.89
N ASN A 46 -13.80 -4.50 -12.21
CA ASN A 46 -13.29 -5.46 -13.18
C ASN A 46 -11.78 -5.58 -13.11
N ALA A 47 -11.06 -4.46 -12.94
CA ALA A 47 -9.62 -4.47 -12.70
C ALA A 47 -9.25 -5.34 -11.50
N MET A 48 -9.93 -5.15 -10.37
CA MET A 48 -9.70 -5.93 -9.14
C MET A 48 -10.02 -7.42 -9.30
N LYS A 49 -11.10 -7.78 -10.01
CA LYS A 49 -11.46 -9.18 -10.28
C LYS A 49 -10.37 -9.95 -11.01
N ILE A 50 -9.67 -9.30 -11.95
CA ILE A 50 -8.61 -9.95 -12.73
C ILE A 50 -7.23 -9.83 -12.08
N GLU A 51 -6.99 -8.81 -11.26
CA GLU A 51 -5.68 -8.47 -10.68
C GLU A 51 -5.06 -9.67 -9.96
N ASN A 52 -5.79 -10.36 -9.08
CA ASN A 52 -5.28 -11.50 -8.33
C ASN A 52 -4.68 -12.59 -9.24
N ARG A 53 -5.40 -12.95 -10.32
CA ARG A 53 -4.95 -13.96 -11.28
C ARG A 53 -3.73 -13.47 -12.05
N VAL A 54 -3.69 -12.19 -12.41
CA VAL A 54 -2.59 -11.58 -13.15
C VAL A 54 -1.33 -11.49 -12.29
N TRP A 55 -1.47 -11.07 -11.03
CA TRP A 55 -0.38 -11.04 -10.05
C TRP A 55 0.23 -12.42 -9.86
N ASP A 56 -0.57 -13.44 -9.57
CA ASP A 56 -0.09 -14.79 -9.31
C ASP A 56 0.68 -15.35 -10.52
N ALA A 57 0.15 -15.16 -11.73
CA ALA A 57 0.81 -15.59 -12.95
C ALA A 57 2.11 -14.80 -13.21
N SER A 58 2.08 -13.48 -13.04
CA SER A 58 3.22 -12.59 -13.28
C SER A 58 4.35 -12.85 -12.29
N PHE A 59 4.05 -12.82 -10.99
CA PHE A 59 5.03 -13.02 -9.92
C PHE A 59 5.66 -14.40 -9.99
N LYS A 60 4.85 -15.46 -10.18
CA LYS A 60 5.36 -16.84 -10.33
C LYS A 60 6.32 -16.98 -11.50
N ASN A 61 6.02 -16.32 -12.64
CA ASN A 61 6.92 -16.34 -13.79
C ASN A 61 8.23 -15.60 -13.53
N GLN A 62 8.16 -14.41 -12.93
CA GLN A 62 9.32 -13.61 -12.60
C GLN A 62 10.23 -14.35 -11.61
N ILE A 63 9.69 -14.84 -10.50
CA ILE A 63 10.49 -15.45 -9.44
C ILE A 63 11.08 -16.79 -9.86
N ARG A 64 10.38 -17.57 -10.68
CA ARG A 64 10.93 -18.82 -11.24
C ARG A 64 12.12 -18.57 -12.15
N ARG A 65 12.05 -17.55 -13.01
CA ARG A 65 13.16 -17.17 -13.91
C ARG A 65 14.34 -16.63 -13.11
N LEU A 66 14.06 -15.73 -12.16
CA LEU A 66 15.09 -15.17 -11.29
C LEU A 66 15.76 -16.27 -10.44
N GLY A 67 14.99 -17.16 -9.83
CA GLY A 67 15.51 -18.26 -9.02
C GLY A 67 16.38 -19.24 -9.80
N LYS A 68 16.00 -19.55 -11.06
CA LYS A 68 16.82 -20.38 -11.95
C LYS A 68 18.19 -19.76 -12.22
N THR A 69 18.25 -18.45 -12.46
CA THR A 69 19.50 -17.76 -12.77
C THR A 69 20.33 -17.45 -11.52
N ALA A 70 19.69 -17.02 -10.43
CA ALA A 70 20.33 -16.60 -9.18
C ALA A 70 20.58 -17.76 -8.19
N GLY A 71 20.16 -18.98 -8.52
CA GLY A 71 20.49 -20.18 -7.75
C GLY A 71 19.68 -20.39 -6.47
N PHE A 72 18.45 -19.87 -6.37
CA PHE A 72 17.57 -20.12 -5.22
C PHE A 72 16.33 -20.95 -5.56
N GLU A 73 15.92 -21.77 -4.60
CA GLU A 73 14.74 -22.64 -4.71
C GLU A 73 13.44 -21.81 -4.69
N VAL A 74 12.53 -22.12 -5.62
CA VAL A 74 11.17 -21.56 -5.67
C VAL A 74 10.17 -22.67 -5.38
N LYS A 75 9.31 -22.46 -4.39
CA LYS A 75 8.25 -23.40 -3.98
C LYS A 75 6.91 -22.67 -3.90
N ASP A 76 5.87 -23.26 -4.46
CA ASP A 76 4.50 -22.72 -4.45
C ASP A 76 4.39 -21.27 -4.96
N GLY A 77 5.25 -20.90 -5.92
CA GLY A 77 5.24 -19.55 -6.51
C GLY A 77 5.97 -18.47 -5.70
N ALA A 78 6.70 -18.83 -4.65
CA ALA A 78 7.51 -17.92 -3.85
C ALA A 78 8.92 -18.49 -3.59
N PRO A 79 9.91 -17.65 -3.21
CA PRO A 79 11.20 -18.15 -2.76
C PRO A 79 11.02 -19.09 -1.56
N ALA A 80 11.56 -20.31 -1.64
CA ALA A 80 11.34 -21.34 -0.62
C ALA A 80 11.83 -20.89 0.77
N VAL A 81 12.84 -20.00 0.81
CA VAL A 81 13.35 -19.39 2.05
C VAL A 81 12.23 -18.71 2.86
N LEU A 82 11.25 -18.07 2.20
CA LEU A 82 10.17 -17.37 2.91
C LEU A 82 9.33 -18.34 3.76
N SER A 83 9.08 -19.56 3.27
CA SER A 83 8.33 -20.55 4.05
C SER A 83 9.13 -21.06 5.27
N LYS A 84 10.46 -21.15 5.12
CA LYS A 84 11.41 -21.64 6.13
C LYS A 84 11.73 -20.60 7.22
N LEU A 85 11.45 -19.31 7.00
CA LEU A 85 11.68 -18.28 8.01
C LEU A 85 10.86 -18.54 9.30
N PRO A 86 11.45 -18.34 10.50
CA PRO A 86 10.71 -18.38 11.75
C PRO A 86 9.66 -17.27 11.78
N ARG A 87 8.63 -17.44 12.61
CA ARG A 87 7.51 -16.50 12.71
C ARG A 87 7.97 -15.05 12.92
N GLU A 88 8.88 -14.83 13.88
CA GLU A 88 9.38 -13.50 14.19
C GLU A 88 10.12 -12.84 13.03
N ALA A 89 10.91 -13.62 12.26
CA ALA A 89 11.58 -13.10 11.07
C ALA A 89 10.59 -12.72 9.95
N LYS A 90 9.48 -13.45 9.81
CA LYS A 90 8.40 -13.07 8.88
C LYS A 90 7.73 -11.76 9.30
N LEU A 91 7.48 -11.59 10.60
CA LEU A 91 6.90 -10.36 11.14
C LEU A 91 7.84 -9.16 10.96
N ASP A 92 9.13 -9.35 11.24
CA ASP A 92 10.14 -8.31 11.02
C ASP A 92 10.29 -7.96 9.53
N LEU A 93 10.29 -8.97 8.65
CA LEU A 93 10.31 -8.75 7.21
C LEU A 93 9.08 -7.95 6.74
N LEU A 94 7.88 -8.29 7.21
CA LEU A 94 6.65 -7.52 6.89
C LEU A 94 6.76 -6.07 7.36
N LYS A 95 7.27 -5.84 8.57
CA LYS A 95 7.52 -4.49 9.09
C LYS A 95 8.50 -3.71 8.22
N ASN A 96 9.62 -4.32 7.82
CA ASN A 96 10.63 -3.67 6.97
C ASN A 96 10.07 -3.38 5.57
N ILE A 97 9.27 -4.27 4.99
CA ILE A 97 8.56 -4.02 3.73
C ILE A 97 7.57 -2.86 3.90
N GLY A 98 6.85 -2.78 5.03
CA GLY A 98 5.99 -1.65 5.38
C GLY A 98 6.74 -0.32 5.46
N VAL A 99 7.95 -0.34 6.03
CA VAL A 99 8.81 0.85 6.09
C VAL A 99 9.24 1.27 4.69
N ASN A 100 9.62 0.31 3.82
CA ASN A 100 10.02 0.60 2.44
C ASN A 100 8.86 1.17 1.61
N TRP A 101 7.67 0.60 1.77
CA TRP A 101 6.45 1.09 1.12
C TRP A 101 6.18 2.56 1.50
N LEU A 102 6.19 2.90 2.79
CA LEU A 102 5.97 4.28 3.24
C LEU A 102 7.12 5.21 2.84
N ALA A 103 8.36 4.72 2.81
CA ALA A 103 9.49 5.50 2.35
C ALA A 103 9.35 5.83 0.85
N ASN A 104 8.89 4.89 0.03
CA ASN A 104 8.65 5.11 -1.39
C ASN A 104 7.59 6.19 -1.62
N ASP A 105 6.49 6.16 -0.87
CA ASP A 105 5.44 7.19 -0.87
C ASP A 105 6.04 8.58 -0.54
N GLY A 106 6.82 8.67 0.54
CA GLY A 106 7.50 9.90 0.94
C GLY A 106 8.56 10.41 -0.05
N ILE A 107 9.30 9.51 -0.72
CA ILE A 107 10.29 9.88 -1.74
C ILE A 107 9.59 10.49 -2.96
N TRP A 108 8.49 9.90 -3.43
CA TRP A 108 7.68 10.48 -4.51
C TRP A 108 7.10 11.82 -4.11
N PHE A 109 6.52 11.92 -2.91
CA PHE A 109 5.96 13.16 -2.40
C PHE A 109 7.01 14.29 -2.39
N GLN A 110 8.19 14.02 -1.83
CA GLN A 110 9.27 15.01 -1.73
C GLN A 110 9.81 15.41 -3.11
N ALA A 111 9.91 14.47 -4.05
CA ALA A 111 10.34 14.77 -5.41
C ALA A 111 9.36 15.72 -6.10
N VAL A 112 8.05 15.46 -6.00
CA VAL A 112 7.02 16.34 -6.58
C VAL A 112 6.98 17.68 -5.86
N GLU A 113 7.04 17.68 -4.53
CA GLU A 113 7.04 18.91 -3.72
C GLU A 113 8.21 19.82 -4.09
N LYS A 114 9.40 19.24 -4.27
CA LYS A 114 10.61 19.98 -4.62
C LYS A 114 10.52 20.65 -6.00
N GLU A 115 10.03 19.93 -7.00
CA GLU A 115 10.04 20.39 -8.40
C GLU A 115 8.77 21.19 -8.78
N TYR A 116 7.62 20.88 -8.16
CA TYR A 116 6.31 21.42 -8.53
C TYR A 116 5.53 22.04 -7.36
N GLY A 117 6.05 21.95 -6.13
CA GLY A 117 5.45 22.56 -4.95
C GLY A 117 4.43 21.67 -4.22
N MET A 118 4.05 22.12 -3.02
CA MET A 118 3.19 21.39 -2.08
C MET A 118 1.81 21.06 -2.66
N THR A 119 1.21 21.98 -3.41
CA THR A 119 -0.13 21.78 -3.99
C THR A 119 -0.17 20.57 -4.93
N ASP A 120 0.82 20.46 -5.82
CA ASP A 120 0.92 19.35 -6.76
C ASP A 120 1.27 18.05 -6.06
N ALA A 121 2.19 18.09 -5.07
CA ALA A 121 2.53 16.92 -4.26
C ALA A 121 1.29 16.35 -3.55
N LYS A 122 0.49 17.22 -2.90
CA LYS A 122 -0.76 16.81 -2.23
C LYS A 122 -1.79 16.29 -3.23
N ARG A 123 -1.98 16.96 -4.37
CA ARG A 123 -2.93 16.51 -5.40
C ARG A 123 -2.57 15.12 -5.92
N CYS A 124 -1.29 14.89 -6.26
CA CYS A 124 -0.80 13.59 -6.71
C CYS A 124 -0.96 12.52 -5.64
N ASN A 125 -0.59 12.83 -4.39
CA ASN A 125 -0.74 11.94 -3.25
C ASN A 125 -2.21 11.56 -3.01
N ASP A 126 -3.09 12.54 -2.85
CA ASP A 126 -4.48 12.31 -2.49
C ASP A 126 -5.20 11.50 -3.59
N THR A 127 -4.88 11.77 -4.86
CA THR A 127 -5.38 10.98 -6.01
C THR A 127 -4.80 9.57 -6.04
N CYS A 128 -3.53 9.36 -5.69
CA CYS A 128 -2.96 8.02 -5.54
C CYS A 128 -3.74 7.21 -4.51
N TRP A 129 -4.10 7.84 -3.39
CA TRP A 129 -4.85 7.20 -2.31
C TRP A 129 -6.29 6.86 -2.67
N THR A 130 -6.96 7.58 -3.60
CA THR A 130 -8.28 7.16 -4.11
C THR A 130 -8.23 5.80 -4.82
N ARG A 131 -7.06 5.42 -5.35
CA ARG A 131 -6.83 4.17 -6.09
C ARG A 131 -6.24 3.08 -5.19
N TYR A 132 -5.24 3.45 -4.38
CA TYR A 132 -4.53 2.49 -3.53
C TYR A 132 -5.37 1.99 -2.35
N SER A 133 -6.17 2.84 -1.70
CA SER A 133 -6.98 2.42 -0.55
C SER A 133 -7.97 1.29 -0.88
N PRO A 134 -8.78 1.38 -1.97
CA PRO A 134 -9.64 0.27 -2.39
C PRO A 134 -8.86 -0.98 -2.79
N PHE A 135 -7.69 -0.82 -3.42
CA PHE A 135 -6.81 -1.92 -3.79
C PHE A 135 -6.36 -2.68 -2.53
N GLU A 136 -5.77 -1.98 -1.56
CA GLU A 136 -5.31 -2.55 -0.29
C GLU A 136 -6.47 -3.27 0.45
N ALA A 137 -7.62 -2.60 0.58
CA ALA A 137 -8.79 -3.14 1.25
C ALA A 137 -9.29 -4.44 0.59
N THR A 138 -9.34 -4.50 -0.74
CA THR A 138 -9.76 -5.70 -1.48
C THR A 138 -8.77 -6.84 -1.28
N ARG A 139 -7.46 -6.57 -1.39
CA ARG A 139 -6.44 -7.61 -1.18
C ARG A 139 -6.53 -8.19 0.23
N ILE A 140 -6.70 -7.34 1.24
CA ILE A 140 -6.91 -7.76 2.63
C ILE A 140 -8.21 -8.55 2.79
N ARG A 141 -9.31 -8.09 2.18
CA ARG A 141 -10.60 -8.79 2.21
C ARG A 141 -10.48 -10.21 1.66
N ASP A 142 -9.81 -10.37 0.52
CA ASP A 142 -9.60 -11.67 -0.12
C ASP A 142 -8.70 -12.59 0.73
N LEU A 143 -7.60 -12.06 1.28
CA LEU A 143 -6.69 -12.79 2.17
C LEU A 143 -7.41 -13.28 3.44
N LEU A 144 -8.28 -12.46 4.01
CA LEU A 144 -9.05 -12.76 5.21
C LEU A 144 -10.35 -13.52 4.92
N LYS A 145 -10.70 -13.74 3.64
CA LYS A 145 -11.97 -14.31 3.18
C LYS A 145 -13.18 -13.59 3.80
N LEU A 146 -13.09 -12.27 3.94
CA LEU A 146 -14.19 -11.45 4.42
C LEU A 146 -15.28 -11.35 3.34
N PRO A 147 -16.57 -11.36 3.71
CA PRO A 147 -17.64 -11.20 2.75
C PRO A 147 -17.60 -9.81 2.12
N ALA A 148 -17.98 -9.70 0.84
CA ALA A 148 -18.04 -8.41 0.12
C ALA A 148 -19.07 -7.43 0.73
N THR A 149 -20.07 -7.96 1.44
CA THR A 149 -21.10 -7.21 2.15
C THR A 149 -21.46 -7.93 3.44
N GLY A 150 -21.78 -7.20 4.52
CA GLY A 150 -22.21 -7.83 5.77
C GLY A 150 -21.08 -8.09 6.76
N GLY A 151 -19.85 -7.70 6.44
CA GLY A 151 -18.72 -7.77 7.38
C GLY A 151 -18.82 -6.74 8.49
N GLY A 152 -19.43 -5.59 8.23
CA GLY A 152 -19.66 -4.52 9.20
C GLY A 152 -18.40 -4.08 9.94
N ILE A 153 -18.58 -3.55 11.16
CA ILE A 153 -17.49 -3.15 12.05
C ILE A 153 -16.53 -4.30 12.39
N PRO A 154 -16.99 -5.54 12.68
CA PRO A 154 -16.07 -6.65 12.94
C PRO A 154 -15.12 -6.96 11.77
N GLY A 155 -15.63 -6.90 10.54
CA GLY A 155 -14.82 -7.04 9.32
C GLY A 155 -13.81 -5.91 9.17
N LEU A 156 -14.23 -4.67 9.41
CA LEU A 156 -13.36 -3.49 9.35
C LEU A 156 -12.22 -3.57 10.39
N LYS A 157 -12.51 -3.94 11.65
CA LYS A 157 -11.47 -4.09 12.70
C LYS A 157 -10.39 -5.08 12.29
N LYS A 158 -10.80 -6.23 11.73
CA LYS A 158 -9.85 -7.23 11.21
C LYS A 158 -9.05 -6.65 10.04
N ALA A 159 -9.70 -6.00 9.09
CA ALA A 159 -9.02 -5.44 7.91
C ALA A 159 -7.99 -4.36 8.29
N LEU A 160 -8.32 -3.46 9.23
CA LEU A 160 -7.40 -2.42 9.72
C LEU A 160 -6.09 -2.99 10.27
N ALA A 161 -6.15 -4.14 10.95
CA ALA A 161 -4.96 -4.82 11.50
C ALA A 161 -4.03 -5.45 10.45
N PHE A 162 -4.48 -5.58 9.20
CA PHE A 162 -3.72 -6.17 8.09
C PHE A 162 -3.21 -5.13 7.09
N ARG A 163 -3.42 -3.85 7.35
CA ARG A 163 -2.88 -2.75 6.53
C ARG A 163 -1.37 -2.63 6.69
N MET A 164 -0.71 -2.10 5.67
CA MET A 164 0.74 -1.81 5.74
C MET A 164 1.07 -0.86 6.90
N TYR A 165 0.17 0.11 7.16
CA TYR A 165 0.31 1.01 8.30
C TYR A 165 0.28 0.31 9.67
N ALA A 166 -0.45 -0.79 9.83
CA ALA A 166 -0.54 -1.50 11.10
C ALA A 166 0.79 -2.13 11.52
N HIS A 167 1.69 -2.39 10.57
CA HIS A 167 3.01 -2.96 10.84
C HIS A 167 4.07 -1.92 11.26
N ILE A 168 3.83 -0.63 11.00
CA ILE A 168 4.83 0.43 11.15
C ILE A 168 4.43 1.56 12.10
N ASN A 169 3.16 1.58 12.52
CA ASN A 169 2.58 2.57 13.42
C ASN A 169 2.00 1.90 14.66
N GLU A 170 1.76 2.67 15.72
CA GLU A 170 0.98 2.22 16.89
C GLU A 170 -0.44 2.77 16.80
N GLN A 171 -1.43 1.91 16.96
CA GLN A 171 -2.84 2.20 16.71
C GLN A 171 -3.72 1.59 17.81
N SER A 172 -4.85 2.23 18.08
CA SER A 172 -5.86 1.70 19.00
C SER A 172 -7.26 1.80 18.40
N ILE A 173 -8.13 0.91 18.85
CA ILE A 173 -9.54 0.91 18.50
C ILE A 173 -10.34 0.95 19.80
N GLU A 174 -11.24 1.91 19.91
CA GLU A 174 -12.27 1.98 20.94
C GLU A 174 -13.60 1.53 20.35
N ASP A 175 -14.24 0.56 20.99
CA ASP A 175 -15.61 0.16 20.67
C ASP A 175 -16.58 1.14 21.37
N VAL A 176 -17.27 1.96 20.58
CA VAL A 176 -18.31 2.87 21.09
C VAL A 176 -19.61 2.08 21.31
N ASN A 177 -19.95 1.22 20.35
CA ASN A 177 -21.03 0.24 20.40
C ASN A 177 -20.86 -0.80 19.26
N GLU A 178 -21.83 -1.69 19.08
CA GLU A 178 -21.78 -2.78 18.07
C GLU A 178 -21.61 -2.29 16.62
N ASN A 179 -22.09 -1.08 16.32
CA ASN A 179 -22.08 -0.48 14.99
C ASN A 179 -21.11 0.70 14.87
N CYS A 180 -20.31 0.99 15.89
CA CYS A 180 -19.45 2.18 15.89
C CYS A 180 -18.12 1.94 16.61
N ILE A 181 -17.02 2.33 15.95
CA ILE A 181 -15.67 2.35 16.54
C ILE A 181 -15.00 3.71 16.33
N ILE A 182 -14.06 4.02 17.23
CA ILE A 182 -13.08 5.09 17.04
C ILE A 182 -11.70 4.46 16.86
N PHE A 183 -11.12 4.65 15.69
CA PHE A 183 -9.75 4.27 15.38
C PHE A 183 -8.81 5.45 15.63
N ARG A 184 -7.69 5.19 16.31
CA ARG A 184 -6.69 6.22 16.63
C ARG A 184 -5.31 5.80 16.15
N MET A 185 -4.60 6.75 15.54
CA MET A 185 -3.19 6.61 15.18
C MET A 185 -2.32 7.17 16.31
N ASN A 186 -2.01 6.35 17.32
CA ASN A 186 -1.25 6.76 18.50
C ASN A 186 0.17 7.23 18.16
N LYS A 187 0.88 6.47 17.32
CA LYS A 187 2.18 6.88 16.78
C LYS A 187 2.19 6.71 15.27
N CYS A 188 2.27 7.83 14.57
CA CYS A 188 2.47 7.88 13.13
C CYS A 188 3.96 8.02 12.81
N ARG A 189 4.52 7.11 12.02
CA ARG A 189 5.93 7.14 11.60
C ARG A 189 6.28 8.44 10.87
N VAL A 190 5.39 8.95 10.01
CA VAL A 190 5.58 10.22 9.29
C VAL A 190 5.69 11.39 10.27
N GLN A 191 4.70 11.55 11.15
CA GLN A 191 4.70 12.66 12.11
C GLN A 191 5.86 12.56 13.11
N THR A 192 6.18 11.34 13.55
CA THR A 192 7.35 11.10 14.41
C THR A 192 8.65 11.53 13.72
N ALA A 193 8.82 11.20 12.44
CA ALA A 193 10.00 11.60 11.68
C ALA A 193 10.09 13.12 11.50
N ARG A 194 8.95 13.79 11.27
CA ARG A 194 8.87 15.25 11.15
C ARG A 194 9.19 15.96 12.47
N LYS A 195 8.61 15.50 13.57
CA LYS A 195 8.88 16.00 14.92
C LYS A 195 10.36 15.89 15.28
N ARG A 196 11.03 14.78 14.95
CA ARG A 196 12.49 14.63 15.13
C ARG A 196 13.32 15.64 14.34
N ARG A 197 12.79 16.12 13.22
CA ARG A 197 13.41 17.15 12.36
C ARG A 197 13.00 18.58 12.75
N GLY A 198 12.22 18.76 13.81
CA GLY A 198 11.69 20.07 14.19
C GLY A 198 10.69 20.65 13.18
N LEU A 199 10.11 19.81 12.32
CA LEU A 199 9.11 20.23 11.35
C LEU A 199 7.71 20.19 11.97
N PRO A 200 6.78 21.08 11.56
CA PRO A 200 5.39 20.98 11.96
C PRO A 200 4.77 19.69 11.44
N ASP A 201 3.69 19.24 12.08
CA ASP A 201 2.94 18.07 11.62
C ASP A 201 2.53 18.24 10.16
N TYR A 202 2.66 17.16 9.39
CA TYR A 202 2.25 17.13 8.01
C TYR A 202 0.72 17.23 7.95
N PRO A 203 0.13 18.17 7.17
CA PRO A 203 -1.32 18.33 7.08
C PRO A 203 -1.99 17.20 6.28
N CYS A 204 -2.06 16.00 6.86
CA CYS A 204 -2.56 14.77 6.22
C CYS A 204 -4.09 14.60 6.25
N LYS A 205 -4.87 15.57 6.75
CA LYS A 205 -6.33 15.48 6.74
C LYS A 205 -6.92 15.29 5.35
N SER A 206 -6.36 15.95 4.33
CA SER A 206 -6.84 15.85 2.94
C SER A 206 -6.76 14.42 2.41
N VAL A 207 -5.59 13.77 2.56
CA VAL A 207 -5.42 12.36 2.21
C VAL A 207 -6.25 11.44 3.10
N GLY A 208 -6.33 11.70 4.41
CA GLY A 208 -7.10 10.87 5.33
C GLY A 208 -8.60 10.83 4.97
N ASN A 209 -9.15 11.95 4.51
CA ASN A 209 -10.54 12.07 4.05
C ASN A 209 -10.82 11.30 2.75
N VAL A 210 -9.79 10.83 2.07
CA VAL A 210 -9.89 9.89 0.95
C VAL A 210 -9.58 8.48 1.41
N GLU A 211 -8.42 8.31 2.06
CA GLU A 211 -7.85 7.03 2.44
C GLU A 211 -8.82 6.18 3.26
N TYR A 212 -9.32 6.71 4.39
CA TYR A 212 -10.12 5.94 5.35
C TYR A 212 -11.53 5.65 4.84
N PRO A 213 -12.27 6.62 4.24
CA PRO A 213 -13.58 6.33 3.67
C PRO A 213 -13.53 5.32 2.52
N TYR A 214 -12.55 5.43 1.61
CA TYR A 214 -12.43 4.49 0.49
C TYR A 214 -12.04 3.09 0.97
N PHE A 215 -11.15 3.00 1.96
CA PHE A 215 -10.80 1.72 2.57
C PHE A 215 -12.01 1.09 3.25
N ALA A 216 -12.68 1.81 4.15
CA ALA A 216 -13.81 1.30 4.92
C ALA A 216 -15.00 0.92 4.03
N GLY A 217 -15.34 1.76 3.05
CA GLY A 217 -16.40 1.49 2.07
C GLY A 217 -16.11 0.27 1.18
N THR A 218 -14.84 -0.02 0.90
CA THR A 218 -14.43 -1.24 0.16
C THR A 218 -14.58 -2.50 1.00
N ILE A 219 -14.46 -2.40 2.33
CA ILE A 219 -14.73 -3.49 3.26
C ILE A 219 -16.23 -3.72 3.40
N ASP A 220 -17.00 -2.66 3.62
CA ASP A 220 -18.47 -2.68 3.62
C ASP A 220 -19.01 -1.29 3.26
N HIS A 221 -19.71 -1.19 2.12
CA HIS A 221 -20.20 0.09 1.56
C HIS A 221 -21.14 0.87 2.48
N ARG A 222 -21.69 0.22 3.52
CA ARG A 222 -22.57 0.86 4.52
C ARG A 222 -21.79 1.61 5.60
N ILE A 223 -20.47 1.45 5.67
CA ILE A 223 -19.65 2.11 6.67
C ILE A 223 -19.44 3.57 6.28
N GLN A 224 -19.92 4.46 7.13
CA GLN A 224 -19.65 5.88 7.08
C GLN A 224 -18.41 6.19 7.91
N THR A 225 -17.60 7.12 7.42
CA THR A 225 -16.33 7.52 8.04
C THR A 225 -16.34 9.01 8.32
N GLU A 226 -16.00 9.39 9.54
CA GLU A 226 -15.92 10.78 10.00
C GLU A 226 -14.52 11.05 10.58
N CYS A 227 -13.91 12.16 10.17
CA CYS A 227 -12.65 12.62 10.76
C CYS A 227 -12.94 13.31 12.10
N ILE A 228 -12.43 12.77 13.20
CA ILE A 228 -12.54 13.41 14.53
C ILE A 228 -11.51 14.54 14.63
N ALA A 229 -10.25 14.23 14.32
CA ALA A 229 -9.19 15.20 14.12
C ALA A 229 -8.05 14.56 13.34
N CYS A 230 -7.40 15.36 12.49
CA CYS A 230 -6.21 14.98 11.76
C CYS A 230 -5.46 16.27 11.38
N PRO A 231 -4.12 16.33 11.49
CA PRO A 231 -3.34 17.50 11.10
C PRO A 231 -3.79 18.06 9.74
N PRO A 232 -4.02 19.37 9.63
CA PRO A 232 -3.56 20.42 10.54
C PRO A 232 -4.51 20.72 11.72
N ASP A 233 -5.58 19.94 11.92
CA ASP A 233 -6.42 20.12 13.10
C ASP A 233 -5.60 19.94 14.38
N GLU A 234 -6.02 20.61 15.45
CA GLU A 234 -5.49 20.33 16.79
C GLU A 234 -5.84 18.91 17.23
N HIS A 235 -4.89 18.25 17.88
CA HIS A 235 -5.04 16.91 18.42
C HIS A 235 -4.32 16.79 19.77
N PRO A 236 -4.73 15.86 20.66
CA PRO A 236 -4.05 15.65 21.92
C PRO A 236 -2.67 15.01 21.71
N LYS A 237 -1.90 14.89 22.80
CA LYS A 237 -0.54 14.33 22.75
C LYS A 237 -0.51 12.82 22.49
N ASP A 238 -1.60 12.11 22.74
CA ASP A 238 -1.65 10.64 22.78
C ASP A 238 -1.91 9.99 21.41
N TRP A 239 -2.32 10.77 20.41
CA TRP A 239 -2.56 10.31 19.04
C TRP A 239 -2.51 11.48 18.06
N PHE A 240 -2.19 11.18 16.79
CA PHE A 240 -2.08 12.17 15.72
C PHE A 240 -3.37 12.32 14.92
N CYS A 241 -4.07 11.23 14.63
CA CYS A 241 -5.37 11.31 13.99
C CYS A 241 -6.35 10.29 14.55
N ALA A 242 -7.63 10.62 14.48
CA ALA A 242 -8.72 9.77 14.94
C ALA A 242 -9.87 9.80 13.94
N TRP A 243 -10.43 8.61 13.70
CA TRP A 243 -11.48 8.38 12.69
C TRP A 243 -12.60 7.57 13.32
N LYS A 244 -13.82 8.07 13.19
CA LYS A 244 -15.02 7.36 13.60
C LYS A 244 -15.56 6.59 12.42
N PHE A 245 -15.81 5.31 12.61
CA PHE A 245 -16.48 4.46 11.64
C PHE A 245 -17.82 4.03 12.20
N THR A 246 -18.88 4.24 11.43
CA THR A 246 -20.24 3.88 11.82
C THR A 246 -20.87 3.05 10.72
N LEU A 247 -21.40 1.88 11.08
CA LEU A 247 -22.22 1.08 10.18
C LEU A 247 -23.62 1.69 10.12
N ALA A 248 -24.01 2.23 8.97
CA ALA A 248 -25.36 2.74 8.78
C ALA A 248 -26.35 1.57 8.63
N ASP A 249 -27.55 1.75 9.19
CA ASP A 249 -28.70 0.94 8.83
C ASP A 249 -29.05 1.23 7.36
N LYS A 250 -29.46 0.19 6.62
CA LYS A 250 -29.81 0.33 5.19
C LYS A 250 -31.00 1.26 4.99
#